data_AF-V6SR16-F1
#
_entry.id   AF-V6SR16-F1
#
_cell.length_a   1.000
_cell.length_b   1.000
_cell.length_c   1.000
_cell.angle_alpha   90.00
_cell.angle_beta   90.00
_cell.angle_gamma   90.00
#
_symmetry.space_group_name_H-M   'P 1'
#
loop_
_entity.id
_entity.type
_entity.pdbx_description
1 polymer ?
#
loop_
_entity_poly.entity_id
_entity_poly.type
_entity_poly.pdbx_seq_one_letter_code
_entity_poly.pdbx_strand_id
1 'polypeptide(L)'
;MKSICFFLIFGLSSQVMFSQESVSFYFENNKAELRNEEINKLSNWIDSNKNSKILSIIGSTDKKGTTESNKNLSLKRVDFLIKTIENRIKYRADFKTIGLGEKESELSDNALDRKVTIYYVQEHQFDLEEFIINDFIVSEKIDTLKITRFDELKLSKKSSLNEITEVTPNATLFSLEGIEFQFDSDILLSTAKRNLLKWVSLLNQKPNLKIIIIGHICCVPRDDFKLSSRRAKSVKNYFIQQGISEERLQYLGYGSSKPKYSIPENNGYEALMNRRVEILILDK
;
A
#
# COMPACT_ATOMS: atom_id res chain seq x y z
N MET A 1 -7.34 -42.11 39.89
CA MET A 1 -7.26 -41.73 38.46
C MET A 1 -8.12 -40.49 38.23
N LYS A 2 -7.50 -39.31 38.08
CA LYS A 2 -8.16 -38.08 37.60
C LYS A 2 -7.29 -37.55 36.46
N SER A 3 -7.66 -37.84 35.21
CA SER A 3 -6.98 -37.30 34.04
C SER A 3 -7.48 -35.89 33.80
N ILE A 4 -6.54 -34.95 33.76
CA ILE A 4 -6.75 -33.53 33.45
C ILE A 4 -6.82 -33.37 31.93
N CYS A 5 -7.91 -32.78 31.45
CA CYS A 5 -8.10 -32.39 30.05
C CYS A 5 -7.09 -31.33 29.62
N PHE A 6 -6.45 -31.54 28.48
CA PHE A 6 -5.75 -30.51 27.71
C PHE A 6 -6.42 -30.44 26.33
N PHE A 7 -7.38 -29.53 26.15
CA PHE A 7 -7.88 -29.17 24.82
C PHE A 7 -7.03 -28.00 24.32
N LEU A 8 -6.11 -28.33 23.41
CA LEU A 8 -5.34 -27.37 22.61
C LEU A 8 -6.30 -26.62 21.69
N ILE A 9 -6.63 -25.37 22.03
CA ILE A 9 -7.30 -24.43 21.13
C ILE A 9 -6.24 -23.91 20.16
N PHE A 10 -6.18 -24.49 18.97
CA PHE A 10 -5.44 -23.94 17.83
C PHE A 10 -6.14 -22.66 17.39
N GLY A 11 -5.59 -21.50 17.78
CA GLY A 11 -5.99 -20.21 17.21
C GLY A 11 -5.56 -20.14 15.75
N LEU A 12 -6.51 -20.34 14.82
CA LEU A 12 -6.33 -19.91 13.43
C LEU A 12 -6.19 -18.39 13.43
N SER A 13 -4.97 -17.89 13.32
CA SER A 13 -4.73 -16.52 12.87
C SER A 13 -5.12 -16.46 11.39
N SER A 14 -6.30 -15.92 11.10
CA SER A 14 -6.70 -15.54 9.75
C SER A 14 -5.75 -14.45 9.26
N GLN A 15 -4.71 -14.86 8.55
CA GLN A 15 -3.92 -13.96 7.71
C GLN A 15 -4.88 -13.40 6.66
N VAL A 16 -5.30 -12.15 6.83
CA VAL A 16 -6.13 -11.45 5.83
C VAL A 16 -5.25 -11.23 4.61
N MET A 17 -5.37 -12.14 3.64
CA MET A 17 -4.80 -11.99 2.31
C MET A 17 -5.58 -10.88 1.59
N PHE A 18 -4.93 -9.73 1.39
CA PHE A 18 -5.50 -8.63 0.60
C PHE A 18 -5.43 -8.96 -0.89
N SER A 19 -6.51 -9.50 -1.45
CA SER A 19 -6.73 -9.56 -2.89
C SER A 19 -7.42 -8.27 -3.37
N GLN A 20 -7.10 -7.83 -4.58
CA GLN A 20 -7.89 -6.81 -5.27
C GLN A 20 -9.30 -7.36 -5.51
N GLU A 21 -10.33 -6.68 -5.01
CA GLU A 21 -11.72 -7.10 -5.21
C GLU A 21 -12.11 -6.96 -6.68
N SER A 22 -12.80 -7.98 -7.20
CA SER A 22 -13.29 -7.97 -8.57
C SER A 22 -14.56 -8.78 -8.74
N VAL A 23 -15.41 -8.36 -9.69
CA VAL A 23 -16.59 -9.12 -10.12
C VAL A 23 -16.59 -9.20 -11.64
N SER A 24 -17.01 -10.34 -12.19
CA SER A 24 -17.08 -10.55 -13.65
C SER A 24 -18.50 -10.86 -14.10
N PHE A 25 -18.88 -10.29 -15.23
CA PHE A 25 -20.17 -10.50 -15.90
C PHE A 25 -19.95 -11.09 -17.28
N TYR A 26 -20.70 -12.13 -17.61
CA TYR A 26 -20.46 -12.93 -18.80
C TYR A 26 -21.45 -12.59 -19.92
N PHE A 27 -20.96 -12.61 -21.15
CA PHE A 27 -21.72 -12.24 -22.33
C PHE A 27 -21.90 -13.43 -23.25
N GLU A 28 -23.03 -13.44 -23.93
CA GLU A 28 -23.27 -14.37 -25.02
C GLU A 28 -22.36 -14.06 -26.22
N ASN A 29 -22.22 -15.06 -27.09
CA ASN A 29 -21.40 -14.93 -28.28
C ASN A 29 -21.89 -13.75 -29.16
N ASN A 30 -20.96 -12.90 -29.61
CA ASN A 30 -21.24 -11.70 -30.41
C ASN A 30 -22.27 -10.71 -29.83
N LYS A 31 -22.62 -10.81 -28.53
CA LYS A 31 -23.52 -9.87 -27.85
C LYS A 31 -22.75 -8.86 -27.01
N ALA A 32 -23.20 -7.61 -27.06
CA ALA A 32 -22.69 -6.50 -26.24
C ALA A 32 -23.54 -6.25 -24.98
N GLU A 33 -24.72 -6.85 -24.89
CA GLU A 33 -25.67 -6.71 -23.79
C GLU A 33 -25.66 -7.96 -22.92
N LEU A 34 -25.95 -7.80 -21.62
CA LEU A 34 -26.06 -8.92 -20.70
C LEU A 34 -27.40 -9.66 -20.87
N ARG A 35 -27.38 -10.97 -20.66
CA ARG A 35 -28.59 -11.78 -20.51
C ARG A 35 -29.25 -11.53 -19.14
N ASN A 36 -30.54 -11.83 -19.01
CA ASN A 36 -31.33 -11.56 -17.81
C ASN A 36 -30.69 -12.06 -16.50
N GLU A 37 -30.09 -13.25 -16.50
CA GLU A 37 -29.38 -13.80 -15.33
C GLU A 37 -28.21 -12.90 -14.88
N GLU A 38 -27.43 -12.39 -15.83
CA GLU A 38 -26.28 -11.53 -15.56
C GLU A 38 -26.72 -10.10 -15.22
N ILE A 39 -27.84 -9.62 -15.76
CA ILE A 39 -28.47 -8.37 -15.35
C ILE A 39 -28.88 -8.44 -13.87
N ASN A 40 -29.51 -9.52 -13.44
CA ASN A 40 -29.89 -9.72 -12.03
C ASN A 40 -28.67 -9.76 -11.13
N LYS A 41 -27.61 -10.47 -11.55
CA LYS A 41 -26.32 -10.49 -10.84
C LYS A 41 -25.72 -9.08 -10.72
N LEU A 42 -25.76 -8.30 -11.80
CA LEU A 42 -25.25 -6.93 -11.82
C LEU A 42 -26.04 -6.03 -10.87
N SER A 43 -27.37 -6.12 -10.88
CA SER A 43 -28.22 -5.37 -9.94
C SER A 43 -27.88 -5.71 -8.48
N ASN A 44 -27.78 -7.00 -8.15
CA ASN A 44 -27.44 -7.44 -6.79
C ASN A 44 -26.05 -6.94 -6.36
N TRP A 45 -25.09 -6.96 -7.28
CA TRP A 45 -23.75 -6.44 -7.01
C TRP A 45 -23.77 -4.93 -6.78
N ILE A 46 -24.51 -4.17 -7.60
CA ILE A 46 -24.69 -2.72 -7.42
C ILE A 46 -25.28 -2.43 -6.04
N ASP A 47 -26.32 -3.16 -5.64
CA ASP A 47 -26.98 -2.93 -4.37
C ASP A 47 -26.09 -3.25 -3.16
N SER A 48 -25.20 -4.23 -3.30
CA SER A 48 -24.25 -4.63 -2.26
C SER A 48 -23.00 -3.75 -2.19
N ASN A 49 -22.73 -2.92 -3.21
CA ASN A 49 -21.49 -2.15 -3.37
C ASN A 49 -21.73 -0.64 -3.58
N LYS A 50 -22.87 -0.11 -3.10
CA LYS A 50 -23.24 1.32 -3.24
C LYS A 50 -22.17 2.28 -2.73
N ASN A 51 -21.47 1.88 -1.67
CA ASN A 51 -20.42 2.69 -1.04
C ASN A 51 -19.03 2.42 -1.59
N SER A 52 -18.84 1.44 -2.49
CA SER A 52 -17.54 1.10 -3.09
C SER A 52 -17.08 2.18 -4.09
N LYS A 53 -15.78 2.18 -4.43
CA LYS A 53 -15.24 2.94 -5.56
C LYS A 53 -14.76 2.00 -6.66
N ILE A 54 -15.17 2.27 -7.89
CA ILE A 54 -14.71 1.52 -9.07
C ILE A 54 -13.33 2.04 -9.51
N LEU A 55 -12.39 1.12 -9.65
CA LEU A 55 -11.00 1.39 -10.07
C LEU A 55 -10.86 1.30 -11.58
N SER A 56 -11.40 0.23 -12.16
CA SER A 56 -11.36 0.00 -13.61
C SER A 56 -12.45 -0.98 -14.05
N ILE A 57 -12.82 -0.89 -15.33
CA ILE A 57 -13.71 -1.83 -15.99
C ILE A 57 -13.01 -2.36 -17.24
N ILE A 58 -12.83 -3.67 -17.32
CA ILE A 58 -12.04 -4.33 -18.35
C ILE A 58 -12.90 -5.35 -19.10
N GLY A 59 -13.06 -5.18 -20.40
CA GLY A 59 -13.78 -6.10 -21.28
C GLY A 59 -12.84 -7.03 -22.03
N SER A 60 -13.28 -8.27 -22.24
CA SER A 60 -12.62 -9.26 -23.08
C SER A 60 -13.62 -10.05 -23.93
N THR A 61 -13.12 -10.67 -25.00
CA THR A 61 -13.84 -11.60 -25.86
C THR A 61 -13.12 -12.94 -25.91
N ASP A 62 -13.79 -13.96 -26.46
CA ASP A 62 -13.14 -15.20 -26.86
C ASP A 62 -12.36 -14.99 -28.17
N LYS A 63 -11.71 -16.04 -28.68
CA LYS A 63 -10.86 -15.94 -29.89
C LYS A 63 -11.67 -15.97 -31.20
N LYS A 64 -13.00 -15.96 -31.10
CA LYS A 64 -13.89 -16.09 -32.26
C LYS A 64 -14.07 -14.74 -32.94
N GLY A 65 -13.53 -14.62 -34.15
CA GLY A 65 -13.62 -13.42 -34.97
C GLY A 65 -12.26 -12.80 -35.25
N THR A 66 -12.25 -11.57 -35.77
CA THR A 66 -11.02 -10.80 -36.02
C THR A 66 -10.63 -10.01 -34.78
N THR A 67 -9.34 -9.78 -34.57
CA THR A 67 -8.80 -8.92 -33.50
C THR A 67 -9.48 -7.57 -33.38
N GLU A 68 -9.70 -6.89 -34.51
CA GLU A 68 -10.34 -5.58 -34.52
C GLU A 68 -11.81 -5.64 -34.08
N SER A 69 -12.58 -6.59 -34.61
CA SER A 69 -13.96 -6.83 -34.20
C SER A 69 -14.07 -7.17 -32.71
N ASN A 70 -13.16 -8.00 -32.20
CA ASN A 70 -13.12 -8.41 -30.81
C ASN A 70 -12.80 -7.25 -29.88
N LYS A 71 -11.82 -6.42 -30.24
CA LYS A 71 -11.49 -5.21 -29.49
C LYS A 71 -12.69 -4.26 -29.42
N ASN A 72 -13.34 -3.99 -30.55
CA ASN A 72 -14.55 -3.16 -30.59
C ASN A 72 -15.71 -3.77 -29.79
N LEU A 73 -15.92 -5.09 -29.88
CA LEU A 73 -16.97 -5.78 -29.10
C LEU A 73 -16.69 -5.70 -27.59
N SER A 74 -15.44 -5.85 -27.18
CA SER A 74 -15.05 -5.74 -25.78
C SER A 74 -15.32 -4.34 -25.21
N LEU A 75 -15.06 -3.28 -25.99
CA LEU A 75 -15.38 -1.90 -25.60
C LEU A 75 -16.89 -1.67 -25.49
N LYS A 76 -17.68 -2.16 -26.46
CA LYS A 76 -19.15 -2.06 -26.42
C LYS A 76 -19.75 -2.71 -25.16
N ARG A 77 -19.18 -3.83 -24.70
CA ARG A 77 -19.58 -4.49 -23.45
C ARG A 77 -19.23 -3.67 -22.22
N VAL A 78 -18.06 -3.03 -22.21
CA VAL A 78 -17.64 -2.11 -21.16
C VAL A 78 -18.61 -0.92 -21.08
N ASP A 79 -18.94 -0.32 -22.22
CA ASP A 79 -19.88 0.80 -22.31
C ASP A 79 -21.28 0.42 -21.81
N PHE A 80 -21.74 -0.80 -22.12
CA PHE A 80 -23.01 -1.32 -21.61
C PHE A 80 -23.03 -1.33 -20.07
N LEU A 81 -21.96 -1.83 -19.44
CA LEU A 81 -21.85 -1.83 -17.97
C LEU A 81 -21.78 -0.42 -17.39
N ILE A 82 -20.98 0.47 -17.98
CA ILE A 82 -20.84 1.86 -17.51
C ILE A 82 -22.20 2.55 -17.49
N LYS A 83 -22.96 2.47 -18.59
CA LYS A 83 -24.31 3.05 -18.68
C LYS A 83 -25.25 2.46 -17.63
N THR A 84 -25.10 1.17 -17.31
CA THR A 84 -25.95 0.50 -16.31
C THR A 84 -25.60 0.93 -14.88
N ILE A 85 -24.33 1.22 -14.61
CA ILE A 85 -23.81 1.57 -13.27
C ILE A 85 -23.73 3.09 -13.06
N GLU A 86 -23.91 3.88 -14.12
CA GLU A 86 -23.82 5.33 -14.10
C GLU A 86 -24.68 5.94 -12.98
N ASN A 87 -24.08 6.81 -12.17
CA ASN A 87 -24.69 7.44 -10.99
C ASN A 87 -25.15 6.47 -9.88
N ARG A 88 -24.79 5.18 -9.93
CA ARG A 88 -25.12 4.17 -8.91
C ARG A 88 -23.97 3.85 -7.97
N ILE A 89 -22.73 3.93 -8.45
CA ILE A 89 -21.50 3.67 -7.69
C ILE A 89 -20.48 4.75 -8.03
N LYS A 90 -19.68 5.16 -7.05
CA LYS A 90 -18.62 6.14 -7.26
C LYS A 90 -17.47 5.54 -8.08
N TYR A 91 -16.87 6.35 -8.93
CA TYR A 91 -15.61 6.02 -9.60
C TYR A 91 -14.45 6.63 -8.82
N ARG A 92 -13.29 5.96 -8.84
CA ARG A 92 -12.04 6.58 -8.40
C ARG A 92 -11.67 7.70 -9.38
N ALA A 93 -10.94 8.71 -8.90
CA ALA A 93 -10.60 9.88 -9.70
C ALA A 93 -9.78 9.56 -10.97
N ASP A 94 -9.02 8.47 -10.97
CA ASP A 94 -8.19 7.97 -12.08
C ASP A 94 -8.78 6.71 -12.74
N PHE A 95 -10.11 6.52 -12.64
CA PHE A 95 -10.83 5.40 -13.24
C PHE A 95 -10.49 5.20 -14.72
N LYS A 96 -10.31 3.95 -15.15
CA LYS A 96 -10.01 3.59 -16.54
C LYS A 96 -10.91 2.49 -17.09
N THR A 97 -11.16 2.58 -18.39
CA THR A 97 -11.83 1.56 -19.19
C THR A 97 -10.83 0.91 -20.14
N ILE A 98 -10.90 -0.41 -20.30
CA ILE A 98 -9.99 -1.15 -21.18
C ILE A 98 -10.79 -2.19 -21.96
N GLY A 99 -10.69 -2.17 -23.29
CA GLY A 99 -11.17 -3.23 -24.16
C GLY A 99 -10.01 -4.07 -24.66
N LEU A 100 -9.82 -5.25 -24.07
CA LEU A 100 -8.70 -6.13 -24.39
C LEU A 100 -8.89 -6.90 -25.70
N GLY A 101 -10.11 -6.99 -26.25
CA GLY A 101 -10.41 -7.92 -27.33
C GLY A 101 -10.21 -9.37 -26.90
N GLU A 102 -9.66 -10.22 -27.78
CA GLU A 102 -9.23 -11.56 -27.39
C GLU A 102 -8.03 -11.48 -26.44
N LYS A 103 -8.11 -12.19 -25.32
CA LYS A 103 -6.98 -12.28 -24.39
C LYS A 103 -5.95 -13.27 -24.95
N GLU A 104 -4.66 -12.92 -24.92
CA GLU A 104 -3.52 -13.83 -25.21
C GLU A 104 -3.36 -14.92 -24.13
N SER A 105 -4.44 -15.63 -23.79
CA SER A 105 -4.38 -16.84 -22.97
C SER A 105 -3.85 -17.98 -23.83
N GLU A 106 -2.70 -18.56 -23.46
CA GLU A 106 -2.07 -19.69 -24.16
C GLU A 106 -2.89 -20.99 -24.13
N LEU A 107 -4.00 -21.03 -23.37
CA LEU A 107 -4.78 -22.24 -23.15
C LEU A 107 -6.24 -22.06 -23.61
N SER A 108 -6.51 -22.54 -24.83
CA SER A 108 -7.83 -22.80 -25.44
C SER A 108 -8.80 -21.62 -25.65
N ASP A 109 -9.66 -21.73 -26.67
CA ASP A 109 -10.79 -20.83 -26.92
C ASP A 109 -11.85 -21.03 -25.81
N ASN A 110 -11.87 -20.14 -24.82
CA ASN A 110 -12.71 -20.31 -23.65
C ASN A 110 -13.91 -19.35 -23.66
N ALA A 111 -15.11 -19.90 -23.59
CA ALA A 111 -16.34 -19.15 -23.44
C ALA A 111 -16.37 -18.21 -22.21
N LEU A 112 -15.54 -18.49 -21.19
CA LEU A 112 -15.35 -17.67 -20.00
C LEU A 112 -14.56 -16.38 -20.24
N ASP A 113 -13.96 -16.20 -21.43
CA ASP A 113 -13.27 -14.96 -21.79
C ASP A 113 -14.21 -13.91 -22.36
N ARG A 114 -15.46 -14.27 -22.68
CA ARG A 114 -16.52 -13.31 -23.02
C ARG A 114 -17.06 -12.65 -21.75
N LYS A 115 -16.32 -11.72 -21.19
CA LYS A 115 -16.68 -11.08 -19.93
C LYS A 115 -16.28 -9.62 -19.86
N VAL A 116 -16.91 -8.93 -18.92
CA VAL A 116 -16.41 -7.66 -18.39
C VAL A 116 -16.17 -7.83 -16.91
N THR A 117 -14.99 -7.44 -16.45
CA THR A 117 -14.58 -7.47 -15.06
C THR A 117 -14.53 -6.05 -14.51
N ILE A 118 -15.18 -5.83 -13.37
CA ILE A 118 -15.09 -4.60 -12.59
C ILE A 118 -14.10 -4.85 -11.46
N TYR A 119 -13.09 -4.00 -11.36
CA TYR A 119 -12.20 -3.93 -10.20
C TYR A 119 -12.63 -2.78 -9.32
N TYR A 120 -12.74 -3.01 -8.01
CA TYR A 120 -13.24 -2.02 -7.06
C TYR A 120 -12.51 -2.11 -5.71
N VAL A 121 -12.66 -1.07 -4.90
CA VAL A 121 -12.34 -1.07 -3.47
C VAL A 121 -13.62 -0.91 -2.67
N GLN A 122 -13.75 -1.68 -1.60
CA GLN A 122 -14.87 -1.56 -0.66
C GLN A 122 -14.63 -0.44 0.34
N GLU A 123 -15.70 0.04 0.98
CA GLU A 123 -15.65 1.14 1.95
C GLU A 123 -14.64 0.90 3.08
N HIS A 124 -14.57 -0.32 3.62
CA HIS A 124 -13.61 -0.67 4.67
C HIS A 124 -12.13 -0.62 4.21
N GLN A 125 -11.88 -0.54 2.91
CA GLN A 125 -10.55 -0.44 2.30
C GLN A 125 -10.17 1.02 1.99
N PHE A 126 -11.07 1.98 2.19
CA PHE A 126 -10.81 3.39 1.85
C PHE A 126 -9.70 3.99 2.69
N ASP A 127 -9.65 3.68 3.98
CA ASP A 127 -8.57 4.15 4.85
C ASP A 127 -7.21 3.63 4.39
N LEU A 128 -7.15 2.38 3.89
CA LEU A 128 -5.94 1.81 3.32
C LEU A 128 -5.60 2.43 1.97
N GLU A 129 -6.60 2.69 1.13
CA GLU A 129 -6.43 3.34 -0.17
C GLU A 129 -5.89 4.77 -0.02
N GLU A 130 -6.55 5.59 0.79
CA GLU A 130 -6.15 6.98 1.06
C GLU A 130 -4.77 7.02 1.69
N PHE A 131 -4.50 6.08 2.60
CA PHE A 131 -3.19 5.93 3.19
C PHE A 131 -2.11 5.63 2.14
N ILE A 132 -2.32 4.63 1.28
CA ILE A 132 -1.38 4.28 0.21
C ILE A 132 -1.17 5.45 -0.76
N ILE A 133 -2.25 6.12 -1.17
CA ILE A 133 -2.19 7.27 -2.08
C ILE A 133 -1.39 8.42 -1.44
N ASN A 134 -1.68 8.76 -0.19
CA ASN A 134 -0.98 9.83 0.51
C ASN A 134 0.52 9.49 0.66
N ASP A 135 0.85 8.25 1.00
CA ASP A 135 2.24 7.78 1.06
C ASP A 135 2.93 7.92 -0.31
N PHE A 136 2.29 7.52 -1.41
CA PHE A 136 2.87 7.71 -2.76
C PHE A 136 3.10 9.18 -3.11
N ILE A 137 2.15 10.07 -2.81
CA ILE A 137 2.30 11.52 -3.03
C ILE A 137 3.44 12.09 -2.18
N VAL A 138 3.52 11.69 -0.90
CA VAL A 138 4.60 12.08 0.01
C VAL A 138 5.95 11.59 -0.54
N SER A 139 6.03 10.35 -1.01
CA SER A 139 7.22 9.76 -1.65
C SER A 139 7.67 10.55 -2.86
N GLU A 140 6.77 10.88 -3.79
CA GLU A 140 7.09 11.68 -4.98
C GLU A 140 7.66 13.04 -4.58
N LYS A 141 7.03 13.70 -3.60
CA LYS A 141 7.54 14.96 -3.06
C LYS A 141 8.93 14.80 -2.46
N ILE A 142 9.18 13.77 -1.65
CA ILE A 142 10.49 13.50 -1.03
C ILE A 142 11.55 13.24 -2.10
N ASP A 143 11.25 12.46 -3.14
CA ASP A 143 12.18 12.12 -4.21
C ASP A 143 12.62 13.35 -5.03
N THR A 144 11.83 14.44 -5.01
CA THR A 144 12.23 15.74 -5.60
C THR A 144 13.11 16.61 -4.68
N LEU A 145 13.16 16.31 -3.38
CA LEU A 145 13.97 17.08 -2.44
C LEU A 145 15.45 16.73 -2.60
N LYS A 146 16.31 17.75 -2.46
CA LYS A 146 17.73 17.52 -2.22
C LYS A 146 17.90 17.06 -0.79
N ILE A 147 18.11 15.75 -0.61
CA ILE A 147 18.27 15.13 0.70
C ILE A 147 19.74 15.16 1.10
N THR A 148 20.04 15.82 2.21
CA THR A 148 21.36 15.70 2.87
C THR A 148 21.30 14.51 3.82
N ARG A 149 22.19 13.53 3.64
CA ARG A 149 22.30 12.39 4.54
C ARG A 149 23.23 12.74 5.70
N PHE A 150 22.74 12.57 6.92
CA PHE A 150 23.56 12.71 8.11
C PHE A 150 23.76 11.33 8.70
N ASP A 151 24.97 10.77 8.52
CA ASP A 151 25.29 9.45 9.02
C ASP A 151 25.42 9.46 10.55
N GLU A 152 24.68 8.52 11.16
CA GLU A 152 24.70 8.10 12.57
C GLU A 152 24.83 9.22 13.62
N LEU A 153 23.69 9.84 13.94
CA LEU A 153 23.53 10.58 15.18
C LEU A 153 23.65 9.61 16.38
N LYS A 154 24.87 9.43 16.89
CA LYS A 154 25.08 9.07 18.28
C LYS A 154 24.58 10.27 19.10
N LEU A 155 23.27 10.26 19.42
CA LEU A 155 22.50 11.26 20.20
C LEU A 155 23.01 11.46 21.65
N SER A 156 24.32 11.39 21.89
CA SER A 156 24.97 11.53 23.20
C SER A 156 25.65 12.88 23.42
N LYS A 157 25.69 13.80 22.44
CA LYS A 157 26.25 15.15 22.66
C LYS A 157 25.24 16.23 22.31
N LYS A 158 24.96 17.04 23.32
CA LYS A 158 24.09 18.24 23.38
C LYS A 158 24.45 19.36 22.37
N SER A 159 25.33 19.09 21.40
CA SER A 159 26.04 20.11 20.61
C SER A 159 25.90 19.99 19.09
N SER A 160 25.34 18.91 18.52
CA SER A 160 25.33 18.75 17.05
C SER A 160 24.15 19.40 16.33
N LEU A 161 23.04 19.74 17.01
CA LEU A 161 21.81 20.16 16.32
C LEU A 161 21.75 21.66 16.01
N ASN A 162 22.40 22.51 16.82
CA ASN A 162 22.44 23.94 16.51
C ASN A 162 23.21 24.21 15.19
N GLU A 163 24.20 23.37 14.87
CA GLU A 163 24.90 23.39 13.57
C GLU A 163 24.04 22.82 12.43
N ILE A 164 23.14 21.85 12.70
CA ILE A 164 22.24 21.25 11.70
C ILE A 164 21.14 22.24 11.27
N THR A 165 20.71 23.13 12.16
CA THR A 165 19.68 24.14 11.86
C THR A 165 20.20 25.38 11.13
N GLU A 166 21.52 25.55 10.97
CA GLU A 166 22.12 26.68 10.24
C GLU A 166 22.38 26.36 8.75
N VAL A 167 22.17 25.13 8.31
CA VAL A 167 22.39 24.71 6.91
C VAL A 167 21.06 24.66 6.15
N THR A 168 20.81 25.76 5.43
CA THR A 168 19.74 26.08 4.45
C THR A 168 19.25 24.94 3.51
N PRO A 169 18.34 25.23 2.56
CA PRO A 169 16.91 24.89 2.41
C PRO A 169 16.56 23.39 2.19
N ASN A 170 17.44 22.47 2.58
CA ASN A 170 17.38 21.05 2.23
C ASN A 170 16.81 20.18 3.36
N ALA A 171 16.10 19.10 3.02
CA ALA A 171 15.63 18.13 4.01
C ALA A 171 16.78 17.24 4.48
N THR A 172 16.87 16.97 5.79
CA THR A 172 17.96 16.17 6.36
C THR A 172 17.45 14.79 6.76
N LEU A 173 18.11 13.74 6.27
CA LEU A 173 17.74 12.34 6.52
C LEU A 173 18.66 11.70 7.56
N PHE A 174 18.05 11.12 8.59
CA PHE A 174 18.72 10.42 9.68
C PHE A 174 18.31 8.95 9.71
N SER A 175 19.29 8.05 9.77
CA SER A 175 19.03 6.62 10.02
C SER A 175 18.88 6.37 11.52
N LEU A 176 17.82 5.68 11.94
CA LEU A 176 17.65 5.29 13.34
C LEU A 176 18.25 3.92 13.59
N GLU A 177 19.25 3.86 14.47
CA GLU A 177 19.83 2.60 14.93
C GLU A 177 18.92 1.88 15.92
N GLY A 178 18.89 0.54 15.81
CA GLY A 178 18.23 -0.34 16.77
C GLY A 178 16.71 -0.17 16.84
N ILE A 179 16.06 0.22 15.75
CA ILE A 179 14.60 0.22 15.62
C ILE A 179 14.15 -1.10 15.03
N GLU A 180 13.91 -2.06 15.92
CA GLU A 180 13.55 -3.43 15.58
C GLU A 180 12.09 -3.76 15.91
N PHE A 181 11.54 -4.71 15.15
CA PHE A 181 10.17 -5.19 15.26
C PHE A 181 10.16 -6.69 15.53
N GLN A 182 9.07 -7.20 16.09
CA GLN A 182 8.86 -8.66 16.13
C GLN A 182 8.85 -9.23 14.71
N PHE A 183 9.15 -10.53 14.60
CA PHE A 183 9.24 -11.21 13.32
C PHE A 183 7.97 -10.99 12.48
N ASP A 184 8.16 -10.58 11.23
CA ASP A 184 7.11 -10.29 10.25
C ASP A 184 5.95 -9.41 10.75
N SER A 185 6.25 -8.48 11.66
CA SER A 185 5.24 -7.54 12.18
C SER A 185 5.72 -6.10 12.23
N ASP A 186 4.80 -5.23 12.64
CA ASP A 186 4.96 -3.82 12.95
C ASP A 186 4.98 -3.56 14.48
N ILE A 187 5.11 -4.61 15.29
CA ILE A 187 5.19 -4.50 16.75
C ILE A 187 6.63 -4.16 17.17
N LEU A 188 6.83 -2.95 17.68
CA LEU A 188 8.14 -2.47 18.17
C LEU A 188 8.64 -3.29 19.36
N LEU A 189 9.91 -3.73 19.30
CA LEU A 189 10.60 -4.33 20.44
C LEU A 189 10.83 -3.32 21.56
N SER A 190 11.01 -3.80 22.79
CA SER A 190 11.30 -2.95 23.96
C SER A 190 12.61 -2.17 23.80
N THR A 191 13.61 -2.76 23.15
CA THR A 191 14.87 -2.12 22.76
C THR A 191 14.63 -0.95 21.79
N ALA A 192 13.79 -1.15 20.78
CA ALA A 192 13.40 -0.11 19.81
C ALA A 192 12.72 1.07 20.51
N LYS A 193 11.74 0.81 21.38
CA LYS A 193 11.07 1.86 22.18
C LYS A 193 12.08 2.69 22.98
N ARG A 194 13.05 2.04 23.62
CA ARG A 194 14.12 2.74 24.38
C ARG A 194 14.95 3.66 23.49
N ASN A 195 15.27 3.24 22.27
CA ASN A 195 16.01 4.07 21.32
C ASN A 195 15.17 5.26 20.82
N LEU A 196 13.86 5.06 20.60
CA LEU A 196 12.93 6.11 20.19
C LEU A 196 12.75 7.21 21.26
N LEU A 197 12.92 6.91 22.55
CA LEU A 197 12.85 7.94 23.60
C LEU A 197 13.88 9.08 23.41
N LYS A 198 15.02 8.82 22.76
CA LYS A 198 16.00 9.87 22.42
C LYS A 198 15.40 10.88 21.43
N TRP A 199 14.64 10.37 20.45
CA TRP A 199 13.91 11.20 19.48
C TRP A 199 12.71 11.92 20.09
N VAL A 200 12.00 11.28 21.03
CA VAL A 200 10.94 11.95 21.80
C VAL A 200 11.49 13.17 22.54
N SER A 201 12.62 13.00 23.24
CA SER A 201 13.29 14.12 23.93
C SER A 201 13.63 15.26 22.97
N LEU A 202 14.14 14.93 21.78
CA LEU A 202 14.45 15.90 20.73
C LEU A 202 13.20 16.65 20.23
N LEU A 203 12.15 15.91 19.90
CA LEU A 203 10.90 16.47 19.38
C LEU A 203 10.18 17.35 20.41
N ASN A 204 10.34 17.07 21.70
CA ASN A 204 9.87 17.92 22.79
C ASN A 204 10.69 19.21 22.92
N GLN A 205 12.02 19.13 22.76
CA GLN A 205 12.89 20.32 22.81
C GLN A 205 12.69 21.25 21.60
N LYS A 206 12.21 20.72 20.48
CA LYS A 206 11.99 21.47 19.23
C LYS A 206 10.52 21.35 18.79
N PRO A 207 9.58 22.10 19.40
CA PRO A 207 8.14 21.94 19.16
C PRO A 207 7.69 22.26 17.74
N ASN A 208 8.45 23.08 16.99
CA ASN A 208 8.15 23.39 15.59
C ASN A 208 8.64 22.31 14.61
N LEU A 209 9.51 21.40 15.07
CA LEU A 209 10.13 20.40 14.20
C LEU A 209 9.08 19.43 13.66
N LYS A 210 8.97 19.34 12.33
CA LYS A 210 8.15 18.36 11.62
C LYS A 210 9.03 17.28 11.01
N ILE A 211 8.58 16.04 11.10
CA ILE A 211 9.32 14.89 10.62
C ILE A 211 8.48 13.96 9.77
N ILE A 212 9.13 13.31 8.81
CA ILE A 212 8.59 12.14 8.09
C ILE A 212 9.37 10.91 8.53
N ILE A 213 8.65 9.87 8.95
CA ILE A 213 9.22 8.59 9.36
C ILE A 213 9.15 7.63 8.18
N ILE A 214 10.29 7.08 7.78
CA ILE A 214 10.42 6.29 6.57
C ILE A 214 10.79 4.86 6.93
N GLY A 215 9.96 3.89 6.55
CA GLY A 215 10.18 2.47 6.78
C GLY A 215 10.77 1.78 5.56
N HIS A 216 11.73 0.87 5.80
CA HIS A 216 12.34 0.01 4.78
C HIS A 216 12.29 -1.45 5.21
N ILE A 217 12.18 -2.37 4.26
CA ILE A 217 12.31 -3.82 4.48
C ILE A 217 13.51 -4.39 3.73
N CYS A 218 13.91 -5.61 4.09
CA CYS A 218 14.99 -6.36 3.43
C CYS A 218 14.42 -7.61 2.75
N CYS A 219 15.30 -8.37 2.10
CA CYS A 219 15.14 -9.81 1.92
C CYS A 219 14.02 -10.26 0.95
N VAL A 220 13.27 -9.32 0.37
CA VAL A 220 12.18 -9.58 -0.57
C VAL A 220 12.36 -8.68 -1.80
N PRO A 221 12.54 -9.25 -3.01
CA PRO A 221 12.65 -8.46 -4.25
C PRO A 221 11.34 -7.74 -4.61
N ARG A 222 10.21 -8.25 -4.09
CA ARG A 222 8.90 -7.63 -4.25
C ARG A 222 8.75 -6.49 -3.27
N ASP A 223 8.37 -5.34 -3.80
CA ASP A 223 8.19 -4.10 -3.07
C ASP A 223 6.93 -4.17 -2.19
N ASP A 224 7.08 -4.65 -0.95
CA ASP A 224 6.00 -4.61 0.04
C ASP A 224 5.99 -3.26 0.77
N PHE A 225 5.37 -2.29 0.11
CA PHE A 225 5.04 -1.00 0.70
C PHE A 225 4.14 -1.15 1.94
N LYS A 226 3.29 -2.18 2.04
CA LYS A 226 2.36 -2.29 3.17
C LYS A 226 3.09 -2.56 4.48
N LEU A 227 4.01 -3.53 4.52
CA LEU A 227 4.74 -3.83 5.76
C LEU A 227 5.67 -2.68 6.19
N SER A 228 6.43 -2.11 5.24
CA SER A 228 7.29 -0.96 5.51
C SER A 228 6.50 0.23 6.05
N SER A 229 5.34 0.54 5.45
CA SER A 229 4.53 1.68 5.88
C SER A 229 3.83 1.42 7.23
N ARG A 230 3.39 0.17 7.50
CA ARG A 230 2.91 -0.22 8.85
C ARG A 230 3.98 -0.04 9.93
N ARG A 231 5.22 -0.42 9.66
CA ARG A 231 6.35 -0.22 10.60
C ARG A 231 6.62 1.25 10.88
N ALA A 232 6.61 2.09 9.84
CA ALA A 232 6.74 3.53 9.98
C ALA A 232 5.56 4.11 10.79
N LYS A 233 4.33 3.62 10.57
CA LYS A 233 3.14 3.97 11.36
C LYS A 233 3.30 3.62 12.83
N SER A 234 3.83 2.46 13.16
CA SER A 234 4.06 2.06 14.55
C SER A 234 5.03 2.98 15.28
N VAL A 235 6.06 3.48 14.59
CA VAL A 235 6.97 4.49 15.14
C VAL A 235 6.26 5.83 15.31
N LYS A 236 5.45 6.27 14.33
CA LYS A 236 4.59 7.46 14.46
C LYS A 236 3.68 7.36 15.69
N ASN A 237 2.94 6.26 15.79
CA ASN A 237 2.02 6.00 16.89
C ASN A 237 2.73 5.97 18.24
N TYR A 238 3.95 5.43 18.29
CA TYR A 238 4.77 5.49 19.48
C TYR A 238 5.09 6.94 19.89
N PHE A 239 5.50 7.80 18.96
CA PHE A 239 5.74 9.22 19.27
C PHE A 239 4.47 9.95 19.74
N ILE A 240 3.32 9.67 19.15
CA ILE A 240 2.02 10.22 19.59
C ILE A 240 1.70 9.77 21.01
N GLN A 241 1.90 8.48 21.34
CA GLN A 241 1.73 7.96 22.69
C GLN A 241 2.67 8.61 23.72
N GLN A 242 3.82 9.14 23.28
CA GLN A 242 4.76 9.89 24.12
C GLN A 242 4.46 11.40 24.16
N GLY A 243 3.35 11.85 23.57
CA GLY A 243 2.86 13.24 23.64
C GLY A 243 3.28 14.15 22.49
N ILE A 244 3.90 13.62 21.42
CA ILE A 244 4.21 14.43 20.23
C ILE A 244 2.95 14.63 19.40
N SER A 245 2.64 15.88 19.04
CA SER A 245 1.46 16.22 18.23
C SER A 245 1.49 15.49 16.87
N GLU A 246 0.35 14.91 16.49
CA GLU A 246 0.21 14.14 15.25
C GLU A 246 0.49 14.98 14.00
N GLU A 247 0.13 16.26 14.01
CA GLU A 247 0.33 17.17 12.87
C GLU A 247 1.81 17.41 12.51
N ARG A 248 2.71 17.05 13.43
CA ARG A 248 4.16 17.12 13.24
C ARG A 248 4.76 15.85 12.66
N LEU A 249 3.95 14.80 12.51
CA LEU A 249 4.39 13.44 12.22
C LEU A 249 3.70 12.89 10.97
N GLN A 250 4.48 12.72 9.92
CA GLN A 250 4.09 11.95 8.74
C GLN A 250 4.89 10.65 8.68
N TYR A 251 4.44 9.71 7.87
CA TYR A 251 5.12 8.44 7.68
C TYR A 251 5.02 7.99 6.22
N LEU A 252 5.92 7.11 5.82
CA LEU A 252 6.03 6.55 4.48
C LEU A 252 6.71 5.17 4.56
N GLY A 253 6.30 4.21 3.75
CA GLY A 253 7.09 3.01 3.47
C GLY A 253 7.68 3.03 2.07
N TYR A 254 8.95 2.65 1.93
CA TYR A 254 9.61 2.43 0.63
C TYR A 254 9.73 0.95 0.25
N GLY A 255 9.17 0.05 1.06
CA GLY A 255 9.35 -1.38 0.85
C GLY A 255 10.83 -1.74 0.71
N SER A 256 11.17 -2.38 -0.40
CA SER A 256 12.55 -2.75 -0.77
C SER A 256 13.12 -1.91 -1.91
N SER A 257 12.43 -0.84 -2.33
CA SER A 257 12.80 0.01 -3.48
C SER A 257 14.02 0.91 -3.26
N LYS A 258 14.38 1.23 -2.01
CA LYS A 258 15.53 2.10 -1.67
C LYS A 258 16.55 1.34 -0.78
N PRO A 259 17.14 0.23 -1.26
CA PRO A 259 18.06 -0.54 -0.46
C PRO A 259 19.39 0.19 -0.28
N LYS A 260 20.04 -0.01 0.87
CA LYS A 260 21.42 0.44 1.12
C LYS A 260 22.44 -0.56 0.52
N TYR A 261 22.08 -1.84 0.52
CA TYR A 261 22.86 -2.93 -0.06
C TYR A 261 22.02 -3.67 -1.09
N SER A 262 22.63 -4.07 -2.20
CA SER A 262 21.96 -4.79 -3.27
C SER A 262 21.19 -6.00 -2.73
N ILE A 263 19.98 -6.21 -3.25
CA ILE A 263 19.16 -7.39 -2.96
C ILE A 263 19.43 -8.42 -4.08
N PRO A 264 19.68 -9.71 -3.78
CA PRO A 264 19.71 -10.31 -2.45
C PRO A 264 20.95 -9.90 -1.65
N GLU A 265 20.78 -9.73 -0.34
CA GLU A 265 21.86 -9.37 0.58
C GLU A 265 22.86 -10.52 0.77
N ASN A 266 24.16 -10.20 0.90
CA ASN A 266 25.21 -11.21 1.04
C ASN A 266 25.26 -11.82 2.45
N ASN A 267 24.79 -11.09 3.46
CA ASN A 267 24.88 -11.50 4.87
C ASN A 267 23.82 -10.81 5.75
N GLY A 268 23.72 -11.24 7.00
CA GLY A 268 22.74 -10.70 7.96
C GLY A 268 22.93 -9.22 8.30
N TYR A 269 24.15 -8.69 8.19
CA TYR A 269 24.40 -7.26 8.42
C TYR A 269 23.81 -6.40 7.31
N GLU A 270 24.02 -6.77 6.05
CA GLU A 270 23.39 -6.10 4.90
C GLU A 270 21.85 -6.13 5.00
N ALA A 271 21.29 -7.29 5.37
CA ALA A 271 19.85 -7.43 5.60
C ALA A 271 19.34 -6.52 6.73
N LEU A 272 20.11 -6.35 7.81
CA LEU A 272 19.80 -5.40 8.89
C LEU A 272 19.86 -3.95 8.41
N MET A 273 20.84 -3.60 7.57
CA MET A 273 20.98 -2.25 7.03
C MET A 273 19.87 -1.90 6.01
N ASN A 274 19.36 -2.88 5.28
CA ASN A 274 18.17 -2.70 4.43
C ASN A 274 16.89 -2.58 5.26
N ARG A 275 16.72 -3.42 6.30
CA ARG A 275 15.59 -3.37 7.25
C ARG A 275 15.80 -2.30 8.31
N ARG A 276 15.51 -1.04 7.96
CA ARG A 276 15.75 0.14 8.82
C ARG A 276 14.56 1.08 8.87
N VAL A 277 14.62 2.02 9.81
CA VAL A 277 13.75 3.20 9.87
C VAL A 277 14.61 4.45 9.75
N GLU A 278 14.17 5.41 8.96
CA GLU A 278 14.81 6.71 8.79
C GLU A 278 13.84 7.83 9.21
N ILE A 279 14.36 8.97 9.65
CA ILE A 279 13.61 10.19 9.91
C ILE A 279 14.14 11.27 8.98
N LEU A 280 13.25 11.82 8.18
CA LEU A 280 13.49 13.03 7.40
C LEU A 280 12.97 14.23 8.19
N ILE A 281 13.86 15.17 8.49
CA ILE A 281 13.48 16.46 9.07
C ILE A 281 13.14 17.41 7.91
N LEU A 282 11.92 17.95 7.95
CA LEU A 282 11.48 18.99 7.04
C LEU A 282 11.65 20.35 7.73
N ASP A 283 12.39 21.26 7.10
CA ASP A 283 12.61 22.59 7.63
C ASP A 283 11.30 23.40 7.70
N LYS A 284 11.08 24.02 8.87
CA LYS A 284 10.27 25.23 9.22
C LYS A 284 9.52 25.08 10.55
#